data_AF-A0A519MH80-F1
#
_entry.id   AF-A0A519MH80-F1
#
_cell.length_a   1.000
_cell.length_b   1.000
_cell.length_c   1.000
_cell.angle_alpha   90.00
_cell.angle_beta   90.00
_cell.angle_gamma   90.00
#
_symmetry.space_group_name_H-M   'P 1'
#
loop_
_entity.id
_entity.type
_entity.pdbx_description
1 polymer ?
#
loop_
_entity_poly.entity_id
_entity_poly.type
_entity_poly.pdbx_seq_one_letter_code
_entity_poly.pdbx_strand_id
1 'polypeptide(L)'
;QSDLGIAVTDNINNFSPSCDAILDGKEFKKIPQFIQLAKDGVKVIYFSFAISLAYNITGLYFAVQGMLSPLFAAILMPLSTITIILFTTIAARAYAHKNQLI
;
A
#
# COMPACT_ATOMS: atom_id res chain seq x y z
N GLN A 1 21.54 -16.44 3.81
CA GLN A 1 20.48 -15.89 2.94
C GLN A 1 19.85 -14.74 3.70
N SER A 2 19.74 -13.57 3.09
CA SER A 2 19.13 -12.38 3.69
C SER A 2 17.63 -12.33 3.35
N ASP A 3 16.81 -11.79 4.25
CA ASP A 3 15.36 -11.58 4.00
C ASP A 3 15.07 -10.48 2.98
N LEU A 4 16.08 -9.64 2.67
CA LEU A 4 16.05 -8.60 1.65
C LEU A 4 17.47 -8.40 1.08
N GLY A 5 17.65 -8.55 -0.23
CA GLY A 5 18.90 -8.26 -0.95
C GLY A 5 18.78 -7.04 -1.86
N ILE A 6 19.63 -6.02 -1.65
CA ILE A 6 19.70 -4.82 -2.50
C ILE A 6 21.02 -4.83 -3.28
N ALA A 7 20.96 -4.89 -4.61
CA ALA A 7 22.14 -4.74 -5.46
C ALA A 7 22.38 -3.25 -5.76
N VAL A 8 23.58 -2.75 -5.47
CA VAL A 8 23.97 -1.37 -5.78
C VAL A 8 24.84 -1.38 -7.04
N THR A 9 24.47 -0.59 -8.05
CA THR A 9 25.20 -0.49 -9.33
C THR A 9 25.33 0.95 -9.79
N ASP A 10 26.48 1.31 -10.36
CA ASP A 10 26.71 2.60 -11.02
C ASP A 10 26.24 2.61 -12.49
N ASN A 11 25.87 1.43 -13.02
CA ASN A 11 25.33 1.26 -14.36
C ASN A 11 24.17 0.25 -14.36
N ILE A 12 22.96 0.75 -14.59
CA ILE A 12 21.72 -0.03 -14.72
C ILE A 12 21.65 -0.85 -16.03
N ASN A 13 22.58 -0.64 -16.96
CA ASN A 13 22.63 -1.40 -18.20
C ASN A 13 23.20 -2.80 -17.96
N ASN A 14 22.32 -3.80 -17.94
CA ASN A 14 22.60 -5.23 -18.14
C ASN A 14 23.07 -6.06 -16.93
N PHE A 15 22.81 -5.62 -15.70
CA PHE A 15 22.93 -6.45 -14.50
C PHE A 15 21.54 -6.67 -13.89
N SER A 16 20.99 -7.88 -14.04
CA SER A 16 19.89 -8.39 -13.21
C SER A 16 20.43 -9.49 -12.30
N PRO A 17 21.19 -9.16 -11.25
CA PRO A 17 21.50 -10.13 -10.22
C PRO A 17 20.20 -10.63 -9.58
N SER A 18 20.21 -11.85 -9.02
CA SER A 18 19.07 -12.40 -8.27
C SER A 18 18.88 -11.66 -6.95
N CYS A 19 18.38 -10.43 -7.00
CA CYS A 19 18.14 -9.55 -5.84
C CYS A 19 16.72 -8.97 -5.86
N ASP A 20 16.22 -8.56 -4.69
CA ASP A 20 14.85 -8.03 -4.52
C ASP A 20 14.71 -6.57 -4.98
N ALA A 21 15.82 -5.81 -4.98
CA ALA A 21 15.86 -4.43 -5.44
C ALA A 21 17.24 -4.07 -6.03
N ILE A 22 17.23 -3.19 -7.03
CA ILE A 22 18.43 -2.58 -7.63
C ILE A 22 18.43 -1.09 -7.29
N LEU A 23 19.56 -0.58 -6.81
CA LEU A 23 19.75 0.83 -6.44
C LEU A 23 20.91 1.43 -7.24
N ASP A 24 20.72 2.62 -7.80
CA ASP A 24 21.81 3.43 -8.36
C ASP A 24 22.73 3.87 -7.21
N GLY A 25 24.04 3.64 -7.34
CA GLY A 25 25.05 4.03 -6.35
C GLY A 25 24.97 5.51 -5.95
N LYS A 26 24.51 6.39 -6.84
CA LYS A 26 24.30 7.82 -6.56
C LYS A 26 23.19 8.08 -5.54
N GLU A 27 22.20 7.19 -5.48
CA GLU A 27 21.00 7.29 -4.64
C GLU A 27 21.15 6.52 -3.33
N PHE A 28 22.33 5.98 -3.02
CA PHE A 28 22.61 5.23 -1.80
C PHE A 28 22.20 5.98 -0.51
N LYS A 29 22.33 7.31 -0.52
CA LYS A 29 21.94 8.18 0.60
C LYS A 29 20.43 8.16 0.90
N LYS A 30 19.59 7.71 -0.04
CA LYS A 30 18.13 7.64 0.09
C LYS A 30 17.63 6.33 0.72
N ILE A 31 18.51 5.34 0.96
CA ILE A 31 18.15 4.08 1.63
C ILE A 31 17.31 4.30 2.90
N PRO A 32 17.68 5.21 3.84
CA PRO A 32 16.86 5.44 5.04
C PRO A 32 15.45 5.95 4.73
N GLN A 33 15.29 6.76 3.67
CA GLN A 33 13.99 7.28 3.23
C GLN A 33 13.13 6.17 2.62
N PHE A 34 13.72 5.26 1.84
CA PHE A 34 13.02 4.07 1.33
C PHE A 34 12.57 3.13 2.45
N ILE A 35 13.42 2.89 3.46
CA ILE A 35 13.05 2.11 4.65
C ILE A 35 11.91 2.79 5.40
N GLN A 36 11.95 4.11 5.54
CA GLN A 36 10.87 4.87 6.19
C GLN A 36 9.56 4.79 5.39
N LEU A 37 9.63 4.86 4.05
CA LEU A 37 8.48 4.69 3.18
C LEU A 37 7.89 3.28 3.31
N ALA A 38 8.71 2.23 3.40
CA ALA A 38 8.24 0.86 3.64
C ALA A 38 7.48 0.75 4.97
N LYS A 39 8.00 1.34 6.05
CA LYS A 39 7.33 1.40 7.36
C LYS A 39 6.02 2.18 7.30
N ASP A 40 5.97 3.28 6.55
CA ASP A 40 4.75 4.05 6.35
C ASP A 40 3.73 3.27 5.50
N GLY A 41 4.18 2.49 4.51
CA GLY A 41 3.35 1.56 3.75
C GLY A 41 2.64 0.53 4.64
N VAL A 42 3.34 -0.02 5.63
CA VAL A 42 2.74 -0.90 6.65
C VAL A 42 1.61 -0.19 7.41
N LYS A 43 1.78 1.09 7.77
CA LYS A 43 0.70 1.87 8.41
C LYS A 43 -0.50 2.05 7.48
N VAL A 44 -0.26 2.34 6.20
CA VAL A 44 -1.33 2.46 5.19
C VAL A 44 -2.12 1.15 5.12
N ILE A 45 -1.46 0.00 5.12
CA ILE A 45 -2.13 -1.32 5.13
C ILE A 45 -3.05 -1.46 6.36
N TYR A 46 -2.56 -1.13 7.57
CA TYR A 46 -3.39 -1.19 8.78
C TYR A 46 -4.62 -0.28 8.71
N PHE A 47 -4.48 0.94 8.20
CA PHE A 47 -5.62 1.84 8.00
C PHE A 47 -6.60 1.33 6.94
N SER A 48 -6.11 0.78 5.83
CA SER A 48 -6.96 0.15 4.81
C SER A 48 -7.75 -1.03 5.38
N PHE A 49 -7.13 -1.82 6.26
CA PHE A 49 -7.82 -2.90 6.97
C PHE A 49 -8.91 -2.36 7.88
N ALA A 50 -8.66 -1.27 8.62
CA ALA A 50 -9.66 -0.64 9.46
C ALA A 50 -10.86 -0.12 8.63
N ILE A 51 -10.61 0.51 7.48
CA ILE A 51 -11.64 0.96 6.53
C ILE A 51 -12.45 -0.23 6.01
N SER A 52 -11.78 -1.29 5.56
CA SER A 52 -12.42 -2.51 5.08
C SER A 52 -13.31 -3.13 6.16
N LEU A 53 -12.81 -3.21 7.39
CA LEU A 53 -13.57 -3.75 8.52
C LEU A 53 -14.81 -2.90 8.80
N ALA A 54 -14.72 -1.57 8.74
CA ALA A 54 -15.87 -0.69 8.92
C ALA A 54 -16.97 -0.92 7.87
N TYR A 55 -16.60 -1.06 6.59
CA TYR A 55 -17.56 -1.41 5.52
C TYR A 55 -18.20 -2.79 5.75
N ASN A 56 -17.39 -3.78 6.12
CA ASN A 56 -17.88 -5.14 6.38
C ASN A 56 -18.81 -5.21 7.60
N ILE A 57 -18.46 -4.53 8.70
CA ILE A 57 -19.32 -4.44 9.89
C ILE A 57 -20.64 -3.75 9.54
N THR A 58 -20.60 -2.68 8.74
CA THR A 58 -21.80 -1.99 8.27
C THR A 58 -22.68 -2.95 7.45
N GLY A 59 -22.10 -3.68 6.51
CA GLY A 59 -22.82 -4.70 5.72
C GLY A 59 -23.42 -5.80 6.60
N LEU A 60 -22.65 -6.28 7.58
CA LEU A 60 -23.09 -7.29 8.54
C LEU A 60 -24.25 -6.78 9.40
N TYR A 61 -24.20 -5.53 9.87
CA TYR A 61 -25.26 -4.90 10.66
C TYR A 61 -26.61 -4.90 9.92
N PHE A 62 -26.62 -4.53 8.63
CA PHE A 62 -27.84 -4.59 7.82
C PHE A 62 -28.27 -6.03 7.49
N ALA A 63 -27.31 -6.95 7.35
CA ALA A 63 -27.58 -8.36 7.09
C ALA A 63 -28.28 -9.04 8.28
N VAL A 64 -27.79 -8.84 9.50
CA VAL A 64 -28.38 -9.46 10.70
C VAL A 64 -29.78 -8.92 11.01
N GLN A 65 -30.10 -7.71 10.56
CA GLN A 65 -31.44 -7.12 10.66
C GLN A 65 -32.41 -7.61 9.57
N GLY A 66 -31.95 -8.39 8.59
CA GLY A 66 -32.75 -8.80 7.44
C GLY A 66 -33.08 -7.66 6.47
N MET A 67 -32.41 -6.50 6.60
CA MET A 67 -32.63 -5.31 5.77
C MET A 67 -31.69 -5.25 4.56
N LEU A 68 -30.76 -6.20 4.44
CA LEU A 68 -29.82 -6.26 3.32
C LEU A 68 -30.55 -6.60 2.02
N SER A 69 -30.80 -5.58 1.20
CA SER A 69 -31.35 -5.77 -0.15
C SER A 69 -30.23 -6.06 -1.17
N PRO A 70 -30.54 -6.76 -2.28
CA PRO A 70 -29.58 -6.98 -3.37
C PRO A 70 -28.99 -5.67 -3.92
N LEU A 71 -29.79 -4.61 -3.99
CA LEU A 71 -29.34 -3.30 -4.45
C LEU A 71 -28.32 -2.66 -3.49
N PHE A 72 -28.56 -2.78 -2.19
CA PHE A 72 -27.64 -2.25 -1.19
C PHE A 72 -26.27 -2.94 -1.27
N ALA A 73 -26.26 -4.28 -1.37
CA ALA A 73 -25.02 -5.04 -1.55
C ALA A 73 -24.29 -4.67 -2.85
N ALA A 74 -25.03 -4.49 -3.94
CA ALA A 74 -24.48 -4.12 -5.25
C ALA A 74 -23.79 -2.74 -5.26
N ILE A 75 -24.17 -1.82 -4.37
CA ILE A 75 -23.54 -0.49 -4.24
C ILE A 75 -22.45 -0.50 -3.17
N LEU A 76 -22.69 -1.13 -2.03
CA LEU A 76 -21.78 -1.12 -0.88
C LEU A 76 -20.43 -1.77 -1.22
N MET A 77 -20.46 -2.92 -1.92
CA MET A 77 -19.26 -3.66 -2.28
C MET A 77 -18.30 -2.86 -3.19
N PRO A 78 -18.73 -2.30 -4.34
CA PRO A 78 -17.85 -1.48 -5.16
C PRO A 78 -17.41 -0.21 -4.44
N LEU A 79 -18.28 0.41 -3.62
CA LEU A 79 -17.94 1.61 -2.86
C LEU A 79 -16.78 1.34 -1.88
N SER A 80 -16.84 0.23 -1.14
CA SER A 80 -15.75 -0.18 -0.23
C SER A 80 -14.40 -0.28 -0.96
N THR A 81 -14.36 -0.97 -2.10
CA THR A 81 -13.16 -1.13 -2.91
C THR A 81 -12.63 0.21 -3.43
N ILE A 82 -13.49 1.06 -3.97
CA ILE A 82 -13.12 2.39 -4.47
C ILE A 82 -12.50 3.23 -3.34
N THR A 83 -13.13 3.23 -2.16
CA THR A 83 -12.62 3.97 -0.99
C THR A 83 -11.23 3.48 -0.58
N ILE A 84 -11.02 2.16 -0.53
CA ILE A 84 -9.72 1.57 -0.18
C ILE A 84 -8.66 1.96 -1.22
N ILE A 85 -8.96 1.85 -2.51
CA ILE A 85 -8.01 2.19 -3.59
C ILE A 85 -7.66 3.68 -3.59
N LEU A 86 -8.65 4.56 -3.44
CA LEU A 86 -8.42 5.99 -3.35
C LEU A 86 -7.55 6.33 -2.14
N PHE A 87 -7.88 5.77 -0.98
CA PHE A 87 -7.11 5.96 0.24
C PHE A 87 -5.67 5.48 0.10
N THR A 88 -5.44 4.24 -0.37
CA THR A 88 -4.09 3.68 -0.51
C THR A 88 -3.27 4.49 -1.50
N THR A 89 -3.85 4.89 -2.63
CA THR A 89 -3.16 5.68 -3.65
C THR A 89 -2.75 7.06 -3.13
N ILE A 90 -3.67 7.78 -2.49
CA ILE A 90 -3.39 9.11 -1.93
C ILE A 90 -2.38 9.01 -0.79
N ALA A 91 -2.56 8.05 0.13
CA ALA A 91 -1.68 7.89 1.27
C ALA A 91 -0.26 7.50 0.84
N ALA A 92 -0.12 6.55 -0.10
CA ALA A 92 1.18 6.16 -0.63
C ALA A 92 1.93 7.35 -1.24
N ARG A 93 1.24 8.17 -2.04
CA ARG A 93 1.83 9.37 -2.64
C ARG A 93 2.17 10.44 -1.59
N ALA A 94 1.30 10.66 -0.61
CA ALA A 94 1.54 11.60 0.48
C ALA A 94 2.77 11.20 1.32
N TYR A 95 2.92 9.92 1.67
CA TYR A 95 4.08 9.42 2.39
C TYR A 95 5.36 9.47 1.57
N ALA A 96 5.29 9.21 0.26
CA ALA A 96 6.45 9.34 -0.62
C ALA A 96 6.95 10.79 -0.70
N HIS A 97 6.03 11.76 -0.79
CA HIS A 97 6.39 13.19 -0.76
C HIS A 97 6.95 13.62 0.59
N LYS A 98 6.32 13.17 1.69
CA LYS A 98 6.81 13.41 3.06
C LYS A 98 8.23 12.89 3.28
N ASN A 99 8.57 11.75 2.68
CA ASN A 99 9.90 11.14 2.76
C ASN A 99 10.89 11.68 1.70
N GLN A 100 10.52 12.72 0.95
CA GLN A 100 11.35 13.38 -0.07
C GLN A 100 11.84 12.44 -1.19
N LEU A 101 11.03 11.42 -1.51
CA LEU A 101 11.32 10.48 -2.59
C LEU A 101 10.70 10.94 -3.93
N ILE A 102 9.71 11.82 -3.88
CA ILE A 102 9.02 12.46 -5.02
C ILE A 102 8.71 13.93 -4.77
#